data_AF-A0ABD2QXH9-F1
#
_entry.id   AF-A0ABD2QXH9-F1
#
_cell.length_a   1.000
_cell.length_b   1.000
_cell.length_c   1.000
_cell.angle_alpha   90.00
_cell.angle_beta   90.00
_cell.angle_gamma   90.00
#
_symmetry.space_group_name_H-M   'P 1'
#
loop_
_entity.id
_entity.type
_entity.pdbx_description
1 polymer ?
#
loop_
_entity_poly.entity_id
_entity_poly.type
_entity_poly.pdbx_seq_one_letter_code
_entity_poly.pdbx_strand_id
1 'polypeptide(L)'
;MEALQAVKDMFPRMSNSELMAPVDDVAVTTDKLRQQLLKEGVSESAIQESELIMRNEFASLQNQLMLLKQKHRMLMDTLRQLETEKVDLENTVVDESQRQCKEVGPSARLRQDKYSEASASESEDDNERVDAAEEDTDDEENTFFDTRDFLSSSSFKSSGSDFRTSSFSSDDDDLYAYASDESVDPIIKFAGTKFPYVKRRKKLPNPIEKEKGVSLWSMIKDNIGKDLTKVCLPVYFNEPLSSLQKSFEDLEYSYLLDRASEWGRRGDSLMRILNVAAFAVSAYASTEGRICKPFNPLLGETYEAEYPDKGLRFFSEKVSHHPMIIACHCEGTGWKFSGDSNLKSKFWGRSIQLDPVGILTLEFDDGEIFQWSKVTTSIYNLILGKLYCDHYGTMRIQGNHNYSCKLKFKEQSIIDRNPHQVQGIVQDRSGKIVATLFGKWDENMHYVNGDFSSGKGFDSLSEAHLLWKRSKPPKDPTRYNLTRFAITMNELIPGLKDKLPPTDSRLRPDQRCLENGEYDRANSEKLRLEERQRQARKMQERGWKPQWFAKEKGGDSYHYIGGYWEAREKGKWEACPDIFGHIPCDQM
;
A
#
# COMPACT_ATOMS: atom_id res chain seq x y z
N MET A 1 5.98 32.33 -4.75
CA MET A 1 7.16 32.00 -5.59
C MET A 1 8.45 32.57 -5.01
N GLU A 2 8.47 33.81 -4.52
CA GLU A 2 9.66 34.46 -3.98
C GLU A 2 10.25 33.77 -2.73
N ALA A 3 9.43 33.25 -1.81
CA ALA A 3 9.91 32.47 -0.66
C ALA A 3 10.55 31.12 -1.07
N LEU A 4 10.08 30.52 -2.17
CA LEU A 4 10.62 29.26 -2.70
C LEU A 4 11.95 29.49 -3.43
N GLN A 5 12.08 30.65 -4.08
CA GLN A 5 13.32 31.10 -4.71
C GLN A 5 14.37 31.47 -3.64
N ALA A 6 13.99 32.18 -2.59
CA ALA A 6 14.88 32.51 -1.47
C ALA A 6 15.44 31.26 -0.75
N VAL A 7 14.62 30.22 -0.56
CA VAL A 7 15.08 28.93 0.00
C VAL A 7 15.98 28.17 -0.98
N LYS A 8 15.74 28.29 -2.29
CA LYS A 8 16.56 27.68 -3.34
C LYS A 8 17.93 28.37 -3.48
N ASP A 9 17.98 29.68 -3.24
CA ASP A 9 19.19 30.48 -3.25
C ASP A 9 20.00 30.33 -1.95
N MET A 10 19.36 29.99 -0.81
CA MET A 10 20.04 29.65 0.44
C MET A 10 20.74 28.28 0.42
N PHE A 11 20.33 27.37 -0.48
CA PHE A 11 20.91 26.02 -0.61
C PHE A 11 21.02 25.62 -2.10
N PRO A 12 22.02 26.14 -2.83
CA PRO A 12 22.19 25.81 -4.24
C PRO A 12 22.38 24.30 -4.42
N ARG A 13 21.51 23.70 -5.25
CA ARG A 13 21.57 22.29 -5.61
C ARG A 13 22.69 22.10 -6.63
N MET A 14 23.81 21.50 -6.22
CA MET A 14 24.83 21.04 -7.17
C MET A 14 24.32 19.81 -7.93
N SER A 15 24.46 19.85 -9.25
CA SER A 15 24.29 18.69 -10.13
C SER A 15 25.27 17.58 -9.74
N ASN A 16 24.88 16.30 -9.89
CA ASN A 16 25.84 15.18 -9.77
C ASN A 16 26.98 15.30 -10.78
N SER A 17 26.79 15.98 -11.92
CA SER A 17 27.89 16.25 -12.86
C SER A 17 28.81 17.37 -12.38
N GLU A 18 28.31 18.35 -11.62
CA GLU A 18 29.12 19.42 -11.01
C GLU A 18 29.92 18.90 -9.81
N LEU A 19 29.35 17.98 -9.04
CA LEU A 19 30.06 17.25 -7.98
C LEU A 19 31.20 16.36 -8.51
N MET A 20 31.10 15.94 -9.78
CA MET A 20 32.03 15.02 -10.45
C MET A 20 32.94 15.73 -11.47
N ALA A 21 32.82 17.05 -11.62
CA ALA A 21 33.72 17.82 -12.48
C ALA A 21 35.14 17.84 -11.88
N PRO A 22 36.20 17.77 -12.70
CA PRO A 22 37.55 18.09 -12.25
C PRO A 22 37.52 19.50 -11.65
N VAL A 23 37.98 19.64 -10.41
CA VAL A 23 38.05 20.95 -9.76
C VAL A 23 39.22 21.68 -10.39
N ASP A 24 38.96 22.81 -11.05
CA ASP A 24 40.02 23.76 -11.43
C ASP A 24 40.83 24.10 -10.17
N ASP A 25 42.16 24.12 -10.29
CA ASP A 25 43.08 24.30 -9.17
C ASP A 25 42.74 25.61 -8.43
N VAL A 26 42.09 25.51 -7.27
CA VAL A 26 41.66 26.67 -6.48
C VAL A 26 42.90 27.28 -5.83
N ALA A 27 43.49 28.27 -6.48
CA ALA A 27 44.65 28.99 -5.96
C ALA A 27 44.21 29.99 -4.88
N VAL A 28 44.68 29.79 -3.63
CA VAL A 28 44.46 30.72 -2.53
C VAL A 28 45.57 31.78 -2.52
N THR A 29 45.18 33.06 -2.59
CA THR A 29 46.11 34.19 -2.55
C THR A 29 46.26 34.75 -1.14
N THR A 30 47.48 35.11 -0.77
CA THR A 30 47.80 35.70 0.54
C THR A 30 47.89 37.22 0.52
N ASP A 31 47.65 37.86 -0.63
CA ASP A 31 47.92 39.29 -0.87
C ASP A 31 47.18 40.22 0.09
N LYS A 32 45.92 39.91 0.41
CA LYS A 32 45.12 40.71 1.37
C LYS A 32 45.67 40.60 2.79
N LEU A 33 46.11 39.40 3.19
CA LEU A 33 46.73 39.17 4.50
C LEU A 33 48.04 39.96 4.60
N ARG A 34 48.89 39.87 3.56
CA ARG A 34 50.14 40.63 3.49
C ARG A 34 49.91 42.14 3.60
N GLN A 35 48.97 42.70 2.83
CA GLN A 35 48.68 44.14 2.87
C GLN A 35 48.23 44.62 4.25
N GLN A 36 47.45 43.82 4.97
CA GLN A 36 46.98 44.16 6.31
C GLN A 36 48.11 44.09 7.34
N LEU A 37 48.92 43.03 7.32
CA LEU A 37 50.04 42.88 8.25
C LEU A 37 51.12 43.96 8.04
N LEU A 38 51.34 44.39 6.80
CA LEU A 38 52.22 45.53 6.50
C LEU A 38 51.69 46.85 7.10
N LYS A 39 50.37 47.10 7.05
CA LYS A 39 49.75 48.29 7.67
C LYS A 39 49.87 48.29 9.19
N GLU A 40 49.91 47.11 9.81
CA GLU A 40 50.05 46.94 11.25
C GLU A 40 51.51 46.99 11.73
N GLY A 41 52.48 47.19 10.82
CA GLY A 41 53.89 47.35 11.16
C GLY A 41 54.61 46.04 11.47
N VAL A 42 54.07 44.90 11.04
CA VAL A 42 54.68 43.58 11.22
C VAL A 42 55.92 43.44 10.30
N SER A 43 56.97 42.77 10.78
CA SER A 43 58.19 42.57 9.99
C SER A 43 57.94 41.64 8.78
N GLU A 44 58.63 41.90 7.67
CA GLU A 44 58.52 41.06 6.46
C GLU A 44 58.82 39.57 6.73
N SER A 45 59.73 39.27 7.67
CA SER A 45 60.02 37.88 8.07
C SER A 45 58.82 37.19 8.70
N ALA A 46 58.08 37.88 9.58
CA ALA A 46 56.91 37.34 10.25
C ALA A 46 55.71 37.23 9.30
N ILE A 47 55.61 38.13 8.31
CA ILE A 47 54.61 38.06 7.24
C ILE A 47 54.85 36.82 6.37
N GLN A 48 56.08 36.59 5.92
CA GLN A 48 56.42 35.40 5.12
C GLN A 48 56.13 34.10 5.85
N GLU A 49 56.45 34.04 7.16
CA GLU A 49 56.14 32.89 8.00
C GLU A 49 54.62 32.66 8.12
N SER A 50 53.85 33.72 8.32
CA SER A 50 52.38 33.66 8.41
C SER A 50 51.73 33.18 7.10
N GLU A 51 52.23 33.64 5.96
CA GLU A 51 51.77 33.17 4.65
C GLU A 51 52.11 31.70 4.41
N LEU A 52 53.31 31.27 4.82
CA LEU A 52 53.72 29.88 4.70
C LEU A 52 52.84 28.96 5.55
N ILE A 53 52.53 29.35 6.78
CA ILE A 53 51.59 28.62 7.66
C ILE A 53 50.23 28.50 6.98
N MET A 54 49.67 29.61 6.48
CA MET A 54 48.34 29.58 5.84
C MET A 54 48.31 28.66 4.60
N ARG A 55 49.34 28.72 3.75
CA ARG A 55 49.44 27.86 2.57
C ARG A 55 49.56 26.39 2.94
N ASN A 56 50.34 26.05 3.97
CA ASN A 56 50.50 24.68 4.45
C ASN A 56 49.20 24.13 5.06
N GLU A 57 48.51 24.91 5.89
CA GLU A 57 47.21 24.53 6.47
C GLU A 57 46.15 24.34 5.38
N PHE A 58 46.11 25.23 4.39
CA PHE A 58 45.19 25.10 3.26
C PHE A 58 45.48 23.85 2.42
N ALA A 59 46.74 23.57 2.12
CA ALA A 59 47.14 22.35 1.40
C ALA A 59 46.75 21.09 2.17
N SER A 60 46.92 21.09 3.50
CA SER A 60 46.48 20.00 4.39
C SER A 60 44.96 19.78 4.32
N LEU A 61 44.16 20.85 4.42
CA LEU A 61 42.71 20.79 4.31
C LEU A 61 42.25 20.31 2.93
N GLN A 62 42.88 20.79 1.85
CA GLN A 62 42.58 20.38 0.48
C GLN A 62 42.84 18.88 0.27
N ASN A 63 43.96 18.37 0.81
CA ASN A 63 44.27 16.94 0.78
C ASN A 63 43.24 16.10 1.56
N GLN A 64 42.82 16.56 2.74
CA GLN A 64 41.77 15.89 3.51
C GLN A 64 40.43 15.87 2.77
N LEU A 65 40.06 16.99 2.13
CA LEU A 65 38.84 17.09 1.34
C LEU A 65 38.87 16.17 0.12
N MET A 66 40.01 16.09 -0.58
CA MET A 66 40.19 15.15 -1.70
C MET A 66 40.07 13.70 -1.23
N LEU A 67 40.67 13.35 -0.09
CA LEU A 67 40.55 12.01 0.48
C LEU A 67 39.10 11.68 0.86
N LEU A 68 38.38 12.64 1.46
CA LEU A 68 36.95 12.50 1.79
C LEU A 68 36.09 12.31 0.54
N LYS A 69 36.35 13.07 -0.53
CA LYS A 69 35.66 12.90 -1.82
C LYS A 69 35.94 11.53 -2.43
N GLN A 70 37.19 11.05 -2.38
CA GLN A 70 37.55 9.72 -2.87
C GLN A 70 36.87 8.62 -2.05
N LYS A 71 36.83 8.74 -0.72
CA LYS A 71 36.09 7.83 0.16
C LYS A 71 34.59 7.84 -0.13
N HIS A 72 34.00 9.01 -0.34
CA HIS A 72 32.59 9.15 -0.72
C HIS A 72 32.29 8.48 -2.06
N ARG A 73 33.17 8.66 -3.07
CA ARG A 73 33.05 7.99 -4.36
C ARG A 73 33.09 6.47 -4.21
N MET A 74 34.08 5.94 -3.50
CA MET A 74 34.17 4.49 -3.23
C MET A 74 32.91 3.98 -2.52
N LEU A 75 32.41 4.71 -1.51
CA LEU A 75 31.18 4.32 -0.81
C LEU A 75 29.98 4.25 -1.76
N MET A 76 29.81 5.24 -2.65
CA MET A 76 28.71 5.25 -3.61
C MET A 76 28.83 4.13 -4.64
N ASP A 77 30.05 3.82 -5.09
CA ASP A 77 30.31 2.71 -6.01
C ASP A 77 30.06 1.35 -5.34
N THR A 78 30.50 1.16 -4.08
CA THR A 78 30.16 -0.04 -3.29
C THR A 78 28.66 -0.16 -3.06
N LEU A 79 27.97 0.94 -2.79
CA LEU A 79 26.53 0.93 -2.56
C LEU A 79 25.76 0.55 -3.83
N ARG A 80 26.20 1.02 -5.01
CA ARG A 80 25.69 0.56 -6.32
C ARG A 80 25.90 -0.93 -6.55
N GLN A 81 27.07 -1.43 -6.21
CA GLN A 81 27.39 -2.84 -6.38
C GLN A 81 26.51 -3.71 -5.46
N LEU A 82 26.38 -3.31 -4.18
CA LEU A 82 25.51 -4.00 -3.22
C LEU A 82 24.03 -3.97 -3.63
N GLU A 83 23.55 -2.87 -4.22
CA GLU A 83 22.20 -2.83 -4.79
C GLU A 83 22.03 -3.80 -5.97
N THR A 84 23.04 -3.89 -6.84
CA THR A 84 23.01 -4.83 -7.98
C THR A 84 23.00 -6.27 -7.46
N GLU A 85 23.86 -6.59 -6.50
CA GLU A 85 23.89 -7.91 -5.85
C GLU A 85 22.59 -8.21 -5.12
N LYS A 86 21.96 -7.23 -4.45
CA LYS A 86 20.63 -7.37 -3.83
C LYS A 86 19.58 -7.76 -4.86
N VAL A 87 19.51 -7.03 -5.98
CA VAL A 87 18.56 -7.31 -7.06
C VAL A 87 18.78 -8.70 -7.65
N ASP A 88 20.04 -9.11 -7.83
CA ASP A 88 20.37 -10.44 -8.36
C ASP A 88 20.00 -11.57 -7.37
N LEU A 89 20.23 -11.37 -6.06
CA LEU A 89 19.78 -12.29 -5.01
C LEU A 89 18.26 -12.39 -4.96
N GLU A 90 17.54 -11.26 -5.01
CA GLU A 90 16.08 -11.23 -5.04
C GLU A 90 15.54 -11.97 -6.26
N ASN A 91 16.14 -11.77 -7.44
CA ASN A 91 15.76 -12.49 -8.67
C ASN A 91 16.03 -13.99 -8.58
N THR A 92 17.16 -14.40 -7.98
CA THR A 92 17.53 -15.82 -7.84
C THR A 92 16.58 -16.56 -6.88
N VAL A 93 16.21 -15.91 -5.75
CA VAL A 93 15.24 -16.46 -4.79
C VAL A 93 13.84 -16.54 -5.42
N VAL A 94 13.46 -15.56 -6.24
CA VAL A 94 12.19 -15.61 -7.01
C VAL A 94 12.20 -16.77 -8.00
N ASP A 95 13.30 -17.01 -8.71
CA ASP A 95 13.42 -18.13 -9.66
C ASP A 95 13.42 -19.50 -8.95
N GLU A 96 14.08 -19.65 -7.79
CA GLU A 96 14.00 -20.86 -6.97
C GLU A 96 12.58 -21.12 -6.46
N SER A 97 11.88 -20.08 -6.01
CA SER A 97 10.49 -20.19 -5.56
C SER A 97 9.52 -20.53 -6.70
N GLN A 98 9.78 -20.08 -7.93
CA GLN A 98 9.03 -20.47 -9.12
C GLN A 98 9.35 -21.90 -9.58
N ARG A 99 10.58 -22.39 -9.38
CA ARG A 99 10.95 -23.78 -9.64
C ARG A 99 10.28 -24.73 -8.64
N GLN A 100 10.26 -24.39 -7.35
CA GLN A 100 9.52 -25.16 -6.34
C GLN A 100 8.00 -25.15 -6.59
N CYS A 101 7.41 -24.05 -7.08
CA CYS A 101 6.00 -24.02 -7.45
C CYS A 101 5.66 -24.84 -8.71
N LYS A 102 6.64 -25.12 -9.59
CA LYS A 102 6.43 -25.96 -10.78
C LYS A 102 6.57 -27.46 -10.51
N GLU A 103 7.18 -27.85 -9.39
CA GLU A 103 7.26 -29.26 -8.99
C GLU A 103 6.00 -29.78 -8.28
N VAL A 104 5.02 -28.93 -7.95
CA VAL A 104 3.77 -29.34 -7.31
C VAL A 104 2.55 -29.17 -8.24
N GLY A 105 2.51 -30.04 -9.27
CA GLY A 105 1.30 -30.59 -9.93
C GLY A 105 0.79 -29.94 -11.23
N PRO A 106 -0.11 -30.59 -12.03
CA PRO A 106 -0.54 -32.00 -12.03
C PRO A 106 -0.53 -32.66 -13.44
N SER A 107 -0.18 -33.95 -13.55
CA SER A 107 -0.57 -34.92 -14.62
C SER A 107 0.24 -36.21 -14.45
N ALA A 108 -0.21 -37.44 -14.69
CA ALA A 108 -1.49 -38.03 -15.03
C ALA A 108 -1.35 -39.55 -14.81
N ARG A 109 -2.48 -40.26 -14.82
CA ARG A 109 -2.61 -41.72 -14.62
C ARG A 109 -1.81 -42.58 -15.63
N LEU A 110 -1.30 -43.71 -15.11
CA LEU A 110 -1.17 -45.06 -15.70
C LEU A 110 -0.48 -45.26 -17.07
N ARG A 111 0.67 -45.95 -17.07
CA ARG A 111 0.83 -47.34 -17.61
C ARG A 111 2.24 -47.92 -17.38
N GLN A 112 2.25 -49.25 -17.17
CA GLN A 112 3.39 -50.18 -17.15
C GLN A 112 4.35 -49.98 -18.34
N ASP A 113 5.67 -50.13 -18.13
CA ASP A 113 6.38 -51.39 -18.40
C ASP A 113 7.87 -51.36 -18.01
N LYS A 114 8.41 -52.59 -17.94
CA LYS A 114 9.67 -53.13 -17.39
C LYS A 114 11.02 -52.65 -17.99
N TYR A 115 12.06 -53.13 -17.29
CA TYR A 115 13.50 -53.31 -17.63
C TYR A 115 14.38 -52.07 -17.38
N SER A 116 15.61 -52.14 -16.86
CA SER A 116 16.44 -53.15 -16.19
C SER A 116 17.75 -52.46 -15.77
N GLU A 117 18.37 -52.93 -14.68
CA GLU A 117 19.83 -52.93 -14.36
C GLU A 117 20.58 -51.56 -14.34
N ALA A 118 21.47 -51.23 -13.40
CA ALA A 118 22.43 -52.05 -12.67
C ALA A 118 22.88 -51.41 -11.33
N SER A 119 22.89 -52.27 -10.30
CA SER A 119 23.90 -52.50 -9.26
C SER A 119 25.03 -51.47 -9.00
N ALA A 120 25.17 -51.05 -7.74
CA ALA A 120 26.37 -51.29 -6.93
C ALA A 120 26.05 -51.22 -5.42
N SER A 121 26.49 -52.25 -4.70
CA SER A 121 26.47 -52.46 -3.24
C SER A 121 27.20 -51.36 -2.46
N GLU A 122 26.89 -51.09 -1.19
CA GLU A 122 27.49 -51.80 -0.05
C GLU A 122 26.64 -51.71 1.23
N SER A 123 26.90 -52.68 2.10
CA SER A 123 26.12 -53.24 3.20
C SER A 123 26.22 -52.53 4.55
N GLU A 124 25.11 -52.62 5.30
CA GLU A 124 24.93 -52.89 6.74
C GLU A 124 25.90 -52.24 7.75
N ASP A 125 25.37 -51.39 8.63
CA ASP A 125 25.41 -51.69 10.06
C ASP A 125 24.22 -51.06 10.79
N ASP A 126 23.55 -51.89 11.59
CA ASP A 126 22.42 -51.56 12.44
C ASP A 126 22.85 -50.64 13.60
N ASN A 127 22.08 -49.58 13.84
CA ASN A 127 21.90 -49.09 15.20
C ASN A 127 20.49 -48.50 15.33
N GLU A 128 19.62 -49.31 15.93
CA GLU A 128 18.38 -48.89 16.54
C GLU A 128 18.62 -47.68 17.45
N ARG A 129 18.17 -46.50 17.01
CA ARG A 129 17.67 -45.47 17.91
C ARG A 129 16.24 -45.16 17.49
N VAL A 130 15.35 -45.61 18.37
CA VAL A 130 13.94 -45.21 18.42
C VAL A 130 13.93 -43.70 18.70
N ASP A 131 13.97 -42.88 17.66
CA ASP A 131 13.48 -41.51 17.75
C ASP A 131 11.97 -41.58 17.49
N ALA A 132 11.24 -41.34 18.57
CA ALA A 132 9.80 -41.21 18.59
C ALA A 132 9.37 -40.29 17.46
N ALA A 133 8.40 -40.76 16.67
CA ALA A 133 7.54 -39.86 15.94
C ALA A 133 6.91 -38.92 16.97
N GLU A 134 7.40 -37.69 17.03
CA GLU A 134 6.62 -36.57 17.56
C GLU A 134 5.44 -36.44 16.60
N GLU A 135 4.34 -37.12 16.94
CA GLU A 135 3.02 -36.75 16.48
C GLU A 135 2.82 -35.28 16.87
N ASP A 136 3.02 -34.37 15.92
CA ASP A 136 2.59 -32.95 15.98
C ASP A 136 1.06 -32.91 16.13
N THR A 137 0.60 -33.21 17.33
CA THR A 137 -0.78 -33.07 17.77
C THR A 137 -0.80 -32.16 18.99
N ASP A 138 -1.64 -31.12 18.92
CA ASP A 138 -2.09 -30.21 19.98
C ASP A 138 -1.45 -28.83 20.24
N ASP A 139 -0.52 -28.32 19.43
CA ASP A 139 0.07 -26.97 19.67
C ASP A 139 -0.38 -25.82 18.73
N GLU A 140 -1.45 -26.01 17.94
CA GLU A 140 -2.00 -24.99 17.03
C GLU A 140 -3.05 -24.05 17.66
N GLU A 141 -3.54 -24.35 18.87
CA GLU A 141 -4.66 -23.63 19.52
C GLU A 141 -4.32 -22.18 19.97
N ASN A 142 -3.05 -21.78 19.86
CA ASN A 142 -2.51 -20.49 20.28
C ASN A 142 -2.07 -19.56 19.14
N THR A 143 -2.51 -19.80 17.90
CA THR A 143 -2.21 -18.91 16.77
C THR A 143 -3.13 -17.68 16.72
N PHE A 144 -2.55 -16.50 16.97
CA PHE A 144 -3.09 -15.17 16.70
C PHE A 144 -2.77 -14.74 15.26
N PHE A 145 -3.79 -14.73 14.40
CA PHE A 145 -3.66 -14.25 13.01
C PHE A 145 -3.33 -12.76 12.90
N ASP A 146 -3.51 -12.04 14.00
CA ASP A 146 -3.31 -10.62 14.03
C ASP A 146 -1.85 -10.20 13.81
N THR A 147 -0.91 -10.98 14.34
CA THR A 147 0.52 -10.77 14.13
C THR A 147 0.96 -11.02 12.71
N ARG A 148 0.33 -11.98 12.00
CA ARG A 148 0.71 -12.27 10.61
C ARG A 148 0.48 -11.05 9.72
N ASP A 149 -0.68 -10.40 9.87
CA ASP A 149 -0.97 -9.20 9.07
C ASP A 149 -0.40 -7.90 9.70
N PHE A 150 0.00 -7.90 10.97
CA PHE A 150 0.58 -6.71 11.60
C PHE A 150 2.11 -6.64 11.53
N LEU A 151 2.77 -7.79 11.57
CA LEU A 151 4.06 -7.94 10.89
C LEU A 151 3.83 -7.92 9.39
N SER A 152 2.87 -7.16 8.91
CA SER A 152 2.86 -6.58 7.60
C SER A 152 2.80 -5.06 7.60
N SER A 153 2.87 -4.44 8.78
CA SER A 153 2.78 -3.00 8.99
C SER A 153 3.20 -2.59 10.41
N SER A 154 4.48 -2.22 10.68
CA SER A 154 4.86 -1.51 11.95
C SER A 154 6.38 -1.37 12.32
N SER A 155 6.96 -0.36 13.00
CA SER A 155 6.51 0.69 13.96
C SER A 155 7.52 1.84 14.26
N PHE A 156 7.06 2.80 15.11
CA PHE A 156 7.44 4.21 15.31
C PHE A 156 8.35 4.60 16.50
N LYS A 157 8.83 5.86 16.43
CA LYS A 157 8.69 6.92 17.48
C LYS A 157 8.45 8.30 16.81
N SER A 158 7.68 9.20 17.44
CA SER A 158 7.69 10.64 17.16
C SER A 158 7.61 11.43 18.48
N SER A 159 8.51 12.41 18.64
CA SER A 159 8.44 13.43 19.68
C SER A 159 7.66 14.62 19.12
N GLY A 160 6.69 15.12 19.90
CA GLY A 160 5.82 16.21 19.51
C GLY A 160 6.53 17.53 19.28
N SER A 161 5.98 18.33 18.36
CA SER A 161 6.16 19.77 18.34
C SER A 161 4.83 20.46 18.03
N ASP A 162 4.49 21.40 18.91
CA ASP A 162 3.31 22.25 18.85
C ASP A 162 3.34 23.16 17.61
N PHE A 163 2.22 23.24 16.88
CA PHE A 163 1.96 24.38 16.01
C PHE A 163 0.61 25.02 16.31
N ARG A 164 0.68 26.33 16.51
CA ARG A 164 -0.38 27.19 16.98
C ARG A 164 -1.53 27.32 15.98
N THR A 165 -2.73 27.32 16.54
CA THR A 165 -4.00 27.69 15.95
C THR A 165 -3.97 29.09 15.34
N SER A 166 -4.42 29.22 14.10
CA SER A 166 -5.06 30.46 13.63
C SER A 166 -6.38 30.11 12.93
N SER A 167 -7.42 30.75 13.43
CA SER A 167 -8.80 30.70 12.98
C SER A 167 -8.98 31.58 11.76
N PHE A 168 -9.47 31.07 10.62
CA PHE A 168 -10.47 31.73 9.77
C PHE A 168 -11.17 30.69 8.88
N SER A 169 -12.49 30.76 8.91
CA SER A 169 -13.47 29.84 8.35
C SER A 169 -13.77 30.15 6.88
N SER A 170 -13.68 29.15 6.00
CA SER A 170 -14.58 28.92 4.87
C SER A 170 -14.21 27.57 4.24
N ASP A 171 -15.13 26.60 4.23
CA ASP A 171 -14.81 25.17 4.04
C ASP A 171 -15.63 24.45 2.96
N ASP A 172 -16.18 25.21 2.01
CA ASP A 172 -17.07 24.66 0.97
C ASP A 172 -16.56 24.81 -0.47
N ASP A 173 -15.29 25.16 -0.70
CA ASP A 173 -14.80 25.49 -2.07
C ASP A 173 -13.97 24.38 -2.78
N ASP A 174 -13.78 23.21 -2.16
CA ASP A 174 -12.89 22.18 -2.73
C ASP A 174 -13.54 21.32 -3.84
N LEU A 175 -14.83 21.48 -4.16
CA LEU A 175 -15.41 20.87 -5.37
C LEU A 175 -15.17 21.70 -6.65
N TYR A 176 -14.73 22.96 -6.51
CA TYR A 176 -14.55 23.91 -7.62
C TYR A 176 -13.09 24.19 -8.00
N ALA A 177 -12.11 23.55 -7.34
CA ALA A 177 -10.69 23.64 -7.74
C ALA A 177 -10.34 22.73 -8.95
N TYR A 178 -11.22 22.72 -9.95
CA TYR A 178 -11.07 22.02 -11.23
C TYR A 178 -11.00 23.06 -12.35
N ALA A 179 -9.88 23.76 -12.51
CA ALA A 179 -9.61 24.51 -13.74
C ALA A 179 -8.15 24.99 -13.84
N SER A 180 -7.35 24.26 -14.61
CA SER A 180 -6.48 24.91 -15.60
C SER A 180 -6.20 23.99 -16.80
N ASP A 181 -7.10 23.05 -17.11
CA ASP A 181 -6.99 22.26 -18.34
C ASP A 181 -8.29 22.48 -19.13
N GLU A 182 -8.23 23.38 -20.11
CA GLU A 182 -9.35 23.78 -20.98
C GLU A 182 -9.72 22.68 -22.01
N SER A 183 -9.08 21.50 -21.94
CA SER A 183 -9.16 20.47 -22.99
C SER A 183 -10.18 19.34 -22.76
N VAL A 184 -10.80 19.21 -21.57
CA VAL A 184 -11.73 18.10 -21.27
C VAL A 184 -13.20 18.51 -21.42
N ASP A 185 -13.95 17.75 -22.22
CA ASP A 185 -15.40 17.94 -22.45
C ASP A 185 -16.17 18.10 -21.11
N PRO A 186 -17.01 19.13 -20.95
CA PRO A 186 -17.82 19.36 -19.75
C PRO A 186 -18.60 18.12 -19.29
N ILE A 187 -19.16 17.32 -20.20
CA ILE A 187 -19.97 16.14 -19.85
C ILE A 187 -19.09 15.06 -19.17
N ILE A 188 -17.86 14.86 -19.64
CA ILE A 188 -16.88 13.96 -19.01
C ILE A 188 -16.44 14.52 -17.67
N LYS A 189 -16.24 15.83 -17.58
CA LYS A 189 -15.89 16.51 -16.32
C LYS A 189 -16.98 16.32 -15.26
N PHE A 190 -18.25 16.34 -15.67
CA PHE A 190 -19.41 16.16 -14.81
C PHE A 190 -19.85 14.69 -14.62
N ALA A 191 -19.26 13.72 -15.34
CA ALA A 191 -19.49 12.30 -15.10
C ALA A 191 -19.06 11.96 -13.66
N GLY A 192 -19.97 11.40 -12.87
CA GLY A 192 -19.75 11.13 -11.44
C GLY A 192 -19.97 12.32 -10.50
N THR A 193 -20.53 13.45 -10.97
CA THR A 193 -20.78 14.66 -10.13
C THR A 193 -22.26 15.05 -10.01
N LYS A 194 -23.16 14.39 -10.75
CA LYS A 194 -24.62 14.63 -10.70
C LYS A 194 -25.29 13.84 -9.57
N PHE A 195 -24.64 13.79 -8.41
CA PHE A 195 -25.12 13.03 -7.27
C PHE A 195 -25.66 13.95 -6.18
N PRO A 196 -26.69 13.51 -5.42
CA PRO A 196 -27.22 14.28 -4.31
C PRO A 196 -26.13 14.55 -3.28
N TYR A 197 -26.15 15.74 -2.69
CA TYR A 197 -25.27 16.06 -1.57
C TYR A 197 -25.69 15.26 -0.33
N VAL A 198 -24.74 14.52 0.26
CA VAL A 198 -24.91 13.85 1.55
C VAL A 198 -23.93 14.46 2.55
N LYS A 199 -24.44 14.90 3.69
CA LYS A 199 -23.58 15.39 4.78
C LYS A 199 -22.93 14.19 5.48
N ARG A 200 -21.60 14.08 5.34
CA ARG A 200 -20.76 13.05 5.98
C ARG A 200 -19.95 13.64 7.14
N ARG A 201 -19.54 12.82 8.13
CA ARG A 201 -18.64 13.32 9.19
C ARG A 201 -17.28 13.74 8.61
N LYS A 202 -16.72 14.81 9.16
CA LYS A 202 -15.40 15.36 8.75
C LYS A 202 -14.25 14.96 9.71
N LYS A 203 -14.58 14.39 10.87
CA LYS A 203 -13.62 13.99 11.92
C LYS A 203 -14.12 12.76 12.67
N LEU A 204 -13.20 12.05 13.31
CA LEU A 204 -13.51 10.99 14.28
C LEU A 204 -14.01 11.59 15.60
N PRO A 205 -14.67 10.80 16.47
CA PRO A 205 -14.95 11.18 17.84
C PRO A 205 -13.67 11.60 18.59
N ASN A 206 -13.81 12.48 19.57
CA ASN A 206 -12.70 12.80 20.45
C ASN A 206 -12.38 11.58 21.32
N PRO A 207 -11.10 11.23 21.53
CA PRO A 207 -10.74 10.08 22.34
C PRO A 207 -11.17 10.27 23.80
N ILE A 208 -11.79 9.23 24.38
CA ILE A 208 -12.24 9.21 25.77
C ILE A 208 -11.06 9.02 26.72
N GLU A 209 -10.12 8.14 26.38
CA GLU A 209 -8.92 7.86 27.17
C GLU A 209 -7.69 8.57 26.59
N LYS A 210 -6.70 8.82 27.44
CA LYS A 210 -5.38 9.26 26.97
C LYS A 210 -4.62 8.06 26.42
N GLU A 211 -4.09 8.24 25.22
CA GLU A 211 -3.30 7.21 24.58
C GLU A 211 -2.01 6.92 25.36
N LYS A 212 -1.71 5.62 25.51
CA LYS A 212 -0.45 5.14 26.08
C LYS A 212 0.57 4.98 24.96
N GLY A 213 1.76 5.56 25.12
CA GLY A 213 2.86 5.37 24.18
C GLY A 213 3.46 3.97 24.31
N VAL A 214 3.10 3.06 23.41
CA VAL A 214 3.60 1.67 23.44
C VAL A 214 4.52 1.43 22.24
N SER A 215 5.75 0.99 22.51
CA SER A 215 6.72 0.65 21.45
C SER A 215 6.43 -0.74 20.91
N LEU A 216 6.34 -0.89 19.59
CA LEU A 216 6.20 -2.23 19.05
C LEU A 216 7.45 -3.06 19.24
N TRP A 217 8.62 -2.47 19.02
CA TRP A 217 9.87 -3.21 19.10
C TRP A 217 9.97 -3.94 20.45
N SER A 218 9.50 -3.30 21.54
CA SER A 218 9.46 -3.97 22.85
C SER A 218 8.55 -5.21 22.93
N MET A 219 7.56 -5.37 22.05
CA MET A 219 6.69 -6.57 21.98
C MET A 219 7.21 -7.65 21.04
N ILE A 220 7.86 -7.27 19.93
CA ILE A 220 8.30 -8.23 18.90
C ILE A 220 9.77 -8.65 19.07
N LYS A 221 10.60 -7.87 19.76
CA LYS A 221 12.04 -8.14 19.93
C LYS A 221 12.30 -9.52 20.53
N ASP A 222 11.43 -9.97 21.43
CA ASP A 222 11.58 -11.24 22.15
C ASP A 222 11.01 -12.44 21.35
N ASN A 223 10.48 -12.15 20.16
CA ASN A 223 9.88 -13.09 19.21
C ASN A 223 10.65 -13.18 17.88
N ILE A 224 11.84 -12.57 17.79
CA ILE A 224 12.72 -12.70 16.62
C ILE A 224 13.13 -14.17 16.45
N GLY A 225 12.90 -14.72 15.26
CA GLY A 225 13.20 -16.12 14.94
C GLY A 225 12.17 -17.14 15.45
N LYS A 226 11.12 -16.70 16.14
CA LYS A 226 9.97 -17.52 16.54
C LYS A 226 8.81 -17.35 15.56
N ASP A 227 7.85 -18.28 15.60
CA ASP A 227 6.58 -18.11 14.90
C ASP A 227 5.78 -16.96 15.53
N LEU A 228 5.82 -15.81 14.86
CA LEU A 228 5.17 -14.61 15.33
C LEU A 228 3.64 -14.71 15.28
N THR A 229 3.07 -15.68 14.55
CA THR A 229 1.63 -15.91 14.58
C THR A 229 1.12 -16.31 15.97
N LYS A 230 1.97 -16.53 16.98
CA LYS A 230 1.55 -16.77 18.38
C LYS A 230 1.48 -15.51 19.27
N VAL A 231 1.62 -14.31 18.73
CA VAL A 231 1.64 -13.05 19.51
C VAL A 231 0.41 -12.16 19.25
N CYS A 232 -0.51 -12.02 20.20
CA CYS A 232 -1.57 -11.00 20.10
C CYS A 232 -0.99 -9.59 20.23
N LEU A 233 -1.33 -8.71 19.30
CA LEU A 233 -0.89 -7.32 19.36
C LEU A 233 -1.96 -6.43 19.97
N PRO A 234 -1.57 -5.45 20.81
CA PRO A 234 -2.51 -4.51 21.37
C PRO A 234 -3.27 -3.74 20.30
N VAL A 235 -4.50 -3.36 20.65
CA VAL A 235 -5.39 -2.58 19.78
C VAL A 235 -4.83 -1.20 19.35
N TYR A 236 -3.82 -0.68 20.06
CA TYR A 236 -3.14 0.60 19.74
C TYR A 236 -2.48 0.62 18.36
N PHE A 237 -2.17 -0.57 17.84
CA PHE A 237 -1.58 -0.78 16.53
C PHE A 237 -2.61 -0.92 15.41
N ASN A 238 -3.90 -0.99 15.77
CA ASN A 238 -4.98 -1.01 14.82
C ASN A 238 -5.43 0.41 14.46
N GLU A 239 -6.01 0.53 13.28
CA GLU A 239 -6.87 1.65 12.92
C GLU A 239 -8.34 1.23 13.07
N PRO A 240 -9.30 2.16 13.27
CA PRO A 240 -10.70 1.85 13.52
C PRO A 240 -11.46 1.45 12.25
N LEU A 241 -10.82 0.66 11.38
CA LEU A 241 -11.35 0.13 10.13
C LEU A 241 -11.05 -1.37 10.03
N SER A 242 -11.99 -2.14 9.53
CA SER A 242 -11.84 -3.57 9.19
C SER A 242 -11.25 -3.71 7.79
N SER A 243 -10.59 -4.83 7.48
CA SER A 243 -10.11 -5.09 6.11
C SER A 243 -11.25 -5.10 5.08
N LEU A 244 -12.50 -5.36 5.51
CA LEU A 244 -13.72 -5.21 4.68
C LEU A 244 -14.02 -3.77 4.29
N GLN A 245 -13.70 -2.81 5.17
CA GLN A 245 -13.78 -1.38 4.88
C GLN A 245 -12.57 -0.93 4.07
N LYS A 246 -11.40 -1.51 4.32
CA LYS A 246 -10.19 -1.20 3.56
C LYS A 246 -10.33 -1.56 2.07
N SER A 247 -11.07 -2.61 1.72
CA SER A 247 -11.38 -2.91 0.31
C SER A 247 -12.32 -1.88 -0.32
N PHE A 248 -13.24 -1.29 0.45
CA PHE A 248 -14.08 -0.19 -0.05
C PHE A 248 -13.30 1.10 -0.32
N GLU A 249 -12.15 1.31 0.34
CA GLU A 249 -11.30 2.48 0.10
C GLU A 249 -10.76 2.58 -1.33
N ASP A 250 -10.66 1.45 -2.04
CA ASP A 250 -10.30 1.45 -3.46
C ASP A 250 -11.27 2.32 -4.29
N LEU A 251 -12.49 2.57 -3.79
CA LEU A 251 -13.52 3.36 -4.45
C LEU A 251 -13.52 4.85 -4.05
N GLU A 252 -12.47 5.34 -3.36
CA GLU A 252 -12.33 6.77 -3.05
C GLU A 252 -12.44 7.64 -4.32
N TYR A 253 -11.85 7.18 -5.43
CA TYR A 253 -11.83 7.86 -6.72
C TYR A 253 -12.74 7.19 -7.76
N SER A 254 -13.88 6.63 -7.33
CA SER A 254 -14.86 5.94 -8.18
C SER A 254 -15.35 6.75 -9.39
N TYR A 255 -15.31 8.09 -9.35
CA TYR A 255 -15.68 8.94 -10.49
C TYR A 255 -14.84 8.66 -11.76
N LEU A 256 -13.64 8.09 -11.61
CA LEU A 256 -12.82 7.64 -12.74
C LEU A 256 -13.52 6.52 -13.52
N LEU A 257 -14.27 5.65 -12.84
CA LEU A 257 -15.06 4.61 -13.48
C LEU A 257 -16.31 5.18 -14.16
N ASP A 258 -16.95 6.20 -13.58
CA ASP A 258 -18.06 6.91 -14.23
C ASP A 258 -17.59 7.59 -15.52
N ARG A 259 -16.40 8.20 -15.51
CA ARG A 259 -15.75 8.76 -16.71
C ARG A 259 -15.40 7.68 -17.73
N ALA A 260 -14.84 6.55 -17.27
CA ALA A 260 -14.51 5.43 -18.14
C ALA A 260 -15.75 4.85 -18.84
N SER A 261 -16.87 4.75 -18.11
CA SER A 261 -18.17 4.32 -18.67
C SER A 261 -18.61 5.28 -19.77
N GLU A 262 -18.63 6.59 -19.50
CA GLU A 262 -19.02 7.61 -20.48
C GLU A 262 -18.11 7.64 -21.72
N TRP A 263 -16.79 7.48 -21.57
CA TRP A 263 -15.87 7.42 -22.70
C TRP A 263 -16.17 6.26 -23.65
N GLY A 264 -16.41 5.06 -23.13
CA GLY A 264 -16.74 3.96 -24.02
C GLY A 264 -18.16 4.02 -24.59
N ARG A 265 -19.14 4.68 -23.92
CA ARG A 265 -20.43 5.00 -24.56
C ARG A 265 -20.26 5.88 -25.82
N ARG A 266 -19.20 6.67 -25.86
CA ARG A 266 -18.82 7.51 -27.02
C ARG A 266 -17.92 6.78 -28.03
N GLY A 267 -17.57 5.53 -27.76
CA GLY A 267 -16.67 4.74 -28.61
C GLY A 267 -15.17 5.02 -28.40
N ASP A 268 -14.78 5.74 -27.35
CA ASP A 268 -13.37 6.01 -27.05
C ASP A 268 -12.81 5.00 -26.04
N SER A 269 -12.43 3.82 -26.55
CA SER A 269 -11.84 2.75 -25.73
C SER A 269 -10.46 3.11 -25.15
N LEU A 270 -9.72 4.05 -25.77
CA LEU A 270 -8.42 4.47 -25.26
C LEU A 270 -8.59 5.32 -23.99
N MET A 271 -9.46 6.33 -24.04
CA MET A 271 -9.77 7.14 -22.86
C MET A 271 -10.42 6.33 -21.75
N ARG A 272 -11.23 5.32 -22.10
CA ARG A 272 -11.76 4.36 -21.13
C ARG A 272 -10.65 3.63 -20.38
N ILE A 273 -9.74 2.94 -21.05
CA ILE A 273 -8.68 2.18 -20.37
C ILE A 273 -7.71 3.09 -19.60
N LEU A 274 -7.46 4.32 -20.07
CA LEU A 274 -6.65 5.30 -19.34
C LEU A 274 -7.30 5.68 -17.99
N ASN A 275 -8.62 5.87 -17.95
CA ASN A 275 -9.34 6.13 -16.70
C ASN A 275 -9.36 4.90 -15.78
N VAL A 276 -9.50 3.69 -16.34
CA VAL A 276 -9.37 2.43 -15.56
C VAL A 276 -7.98 2.28 -14.97
N ALA A 277 -6.92 2.59 -15.72
CA ALA A 277 -5.54 2.56 -15.25
C ALA A 277 -5.31 3.57 -14.12
N ALA A 278 -5.82 4.80 -14.27
CA ALA A 278 -5.76 5.81 -13.22
C ALA A 278 -6.52 5.38 -11.96
N PHE A 279 -7.70 4.75 -12.11
CA PHE A 279 -8.46 4.19 -10.99
C PHE A 279 -7.66 3.12 -10.25
N ALA A 280 -7.07 2.17 -10.97
CA ALA A 280 -6.27 1.09 -10.40
C ALA A 280 -5.03 1.61 -9.62
N VAL A 281 -4.39 2.69 -10.09
CA VAL A 281 -3.30 3.37 -9.37
C VAL A 281 -3.83 4.13 -8.14
N SER A 282 -4.96 4.81 -8.27
CA SER A 282 -5.53 5.65 -7.20
C SER A 282 -5.89 4.87 -5.92
N ALA A 283 -6.15 3.57 -6.03
CA ALA A 283 -6.43 2.68 -4.92
C ALA A 283 -5.29 2.62 -3.88
N TYR A 284 -4.04 2.88 -4.29
CA TYR A 284 -2.89 2.90 -3.39
C TYR A 284 -2.70 4.25 -2.68
N ALA A 285 -3.31 5.34 -3.15
CA ALA A 285 -3.06 6.67 -2.61
C ALA A 285 -3.45 6.83 -1.13
N SER A 286 -4.37 5.98 -0.64
CA SER A 286 -4.83 5.97 0.74
C SER A 286 -3.81 5.35 1.70
N THR A 287 -2.83 4.58 1.23
CA THR A 287 -1.83 3.89 2.08
C THR A 287 -0.73 4.84 2.56
N GLU A 288 -0.52 5.96 1.86
CA GLU A 288 0.56 6.88 2.18
C GLU A 288 0.39 7.47 3.59
N GLY A 289 1.42 7.26 4.41
CA GLY A 289 1.45 7.66 5.82
C GLY A 289 0.48 6.89 6.73
N ARG A 290 -0.14 5.79 6.28
CA ARG A 290 -0.91 4.89 7.16
C ARG A 290 -0.01 3.85 7.77
N ILE A 291 -0.10 3.80 9.08
CA ILE A 291 0.91 3.15 9.90
C ILE A 291 0.33 2.13 10.88
N CYS A 292 -1.00 2.03 10.88
CA CYS A 292 -1.79 1.15 11.72
C CYS A 292 -2.48 0.10 10.82
N LYS A 293 -2.67 -1.12 11.35
CA LYS A 293 -3.28 -2.23 10.63
C LYS A 293 -4.81 -2.17 10.75
N PRO A 294 -5.59 -2.41 9.69
CA PRO A 294 -7.01 -2.62 9.85
C PRO A 294 -7.30 -3.87 10.71
N PHE A 295 -8.47 -3.95 11.34
CA PHE A 295 -8.90 -5.16 12.02
C PHE A 295 -9.05 -6.31 11.02
N ASN A 296 -8.51 -7.49 11.36
CA ASN A 296 -8.83 -8.71 10.62
C ASN A 296 -10.31 -9.03 10.87
N PRO A 297 -11.15 -9.11 9.82
CA PRO A 297 -12.59 -9.35 10.01
C PRO A 297 -12.84 -10.72 10.66
N LEU A 298 -13.97 -10.92 11.32
CA LEU A 298 -14.39 -12.26 11.75
C LEU A 298 -14.94 -13.06 10.55
N LEU A 299 -14.89 -14.40 10.61
CA LEU A 299 -15.51 -15.23 9.56
C LEU A 299 -17.01 -14.94 9.50
N GLY A 300 -17.54 -14.59 8.32
CA GLY A 300 -18.92 -14.14 8.14
C GLY A 300 -19.18 -12.67 8.49
N GLU A 301 -18.16 -11.90 8.91
CA GLU A 301 -18.28 -10.45 9.04
C GLU A 301 -18.59 -9.82 7.66
N THR A 302 -19.47 -8.83 7.67
CA THR A 302 -19.93 -8.13 6.46
C THR A 302 -19.71 -6.63 6.58
N TYR A 303 -19.66 -5.92 5.45
CA TYR A 303 -19.70 -4.46 5.44
C TYR A 303 -20.49 -3.97 4.22
N GLU A 304 -21.53 -3.17 4.45
CA GLU A 304 -22.21 -2.43 3.38
C GLU A 304 -21.75 -0.97 3.30
N ALA A 305 -21.82 -0.38 2.11
CA ALA A 305 -21.64 1.06 1.92
C ALA A 305 -22.56 1.58 0.82
N GLU A 306 -23.56 2.37 1.22
CA GLU A 306 -24.46 3.09 0.32
C GLU A 306 -23.98 4.55 0.21
N TYR A 307 -23.46 4.92 -0.97
CA TYR A 307 -22.96 6.27 -1.26
C TYR A 307 -23.74 6.88 -2.42
N PRO A 308 -24.96 7.38 -2.17
CA PRO A 308 -25.74 8.02 -3.22
C PRO A 308 -25.06 9.31 -3.71
N ASP A 309 -24.24 9.96 -2.87
CA ASP A 309 -23.35 11.08 -3.21
C ASP A 309 -22.19 10.70 -4.16
N LYS A 310 -21.98 9.40 -4.41
CA LYS A 310 -21.07 8.85 -5.42
C LYS A 310 -21.77 7.91 -6.42
N GLY A 311 -23.11 7.78 -6.33
CA GLY A 311 -23.90 6.90 -7.18
C GLY A 311 -23.50 5.43 -7.14
N LEU A 312 -23.07 4.94 -5.97
CA LEU A 312 -22.63 3.55 -5.83
C LEU A 312 -23.16 2.88 -4.56
N ARG A 313 -23.26 1.56 -4.61
CA ARG A 313 -23.50 0.68 -3.47
C ARG A 313 -22.46 -0.44 -3.46
N PHE A 314 -21.82 -0.65 -2.32
CA PHE A 314 -20.76 -1.62 -2.13
C PHE A 314 -21.13 -2.59 -1.01
N PHE A 315 -20.71 -3.84 -1.16
CA PHE A 315 -20.88 -4.89 -0.18
C PHE A 315 -19.66 -5.80 -0.14
N SER A 316 -19.23 -6.20 1.06
CA SER A 316 -18.16 -7.18 1.25
C SER A 316 -18.45 -8.15 2.39
N GLU A 317 -17.87 -9.35 2.30
CA GLU A 317 -17.98 -10.41 3.30
C GLU A 317 -16.62 -11.10 3.46
N LYS A 318 -16.27 -11.49 4.70
CA LYS A 318 -15.15 -12.42 4.91
C LYS A 318 -15.64 -13.85 4.69
N VAL A 319 -15.34 -14.37 3.51
CA VAL A 319 -15.85 -15.64 2.98
C VAL A 319 -15.03 -16.86 3.38
N SER A 320 -13.78 -16.66 3.81
CA SER A 320 -12.90 -17.73 4.28
C SER A 320 -11.95 -17.23 5.35
N HIS A 321 -11.64 -18.07 6.33
CA HIS A 321 -10.65 -17.80 7.35
C HIS A 321 -9.28 -18.39 6.99
N HIS A 322 -9.26 -19.59 6.39
CA HIS A 322 -8.04 -20.31 6.00
C HIS A 322 -8.12 -20.83 4.55
N PRO A 323 -7.47 -20.15 3.59
CA PRO A 323 -6.80 -18.86 3.74
C PRO A 323 -7.79 -17.72 4.04
N MET A 324 -7.30 -16.58 4.54
CA MET A 324 -8.14 -15.41 4.82
C MET A 324 -8.55 -14.76 3.50
N ILE A 325 -9.82 -14.90 3.13
CA ILE A 325 -10.37 -14.36 1.88
C ILE A 325 -11.51 -13.40 2.21
N ILE A 326 -11.43 -12.21 1.61
CA ILE A 326 -12.50 -11.22 1.59
C ILE A 326 -13.02 -11.16 0.16
N ALA A 327 -14.35 -11.24 0.00
CA ALA A 327 -15.01 -11.01 -1.27
C ALA A 327 -15.74 -9.66 -1.23
N CYS A 328 -15.77 -8.95 -2.35
CA CYS A 328 -16.46 -7.68 -2.49
C CYS A 328 -17.19 -7.57 -3.82
N HIS A 329 -18.26 -6.76 -3.81
CA HIS A 329 -19.08 -6.43 -4.96
C HIS A 329 -19.57 -4.98 -4.83
N CYS A 330 -19.49 -4.24 -5.92
CA CYS A 330 -19.92 -2.86 -6.01
C CYS A 330 -20.67 -2.64 -7.31
N GLU A 331 -21.74 -1.87 -7.22
CA GLU A 331 -22.52 -1.42 -8.36
C GLU A 331 -22.46 0.09 -8.41
N GLY A 332 -22.00 0.62 -9.53
CA GLY A 332 -21.96 2.05 -9.82
C GLY A 332 -22.87 2.41 -10.98
N THR A 333 -22.64 3.60 -11.57
CA THR A 333 -23.46 4.08 -12.68
C THR A 333 -22.90 3.61 -14.02
N GLY A 334 -23.38 2.46 -14.49
CA GLY A 334 -22.98 1.87 -15.76
C GLY A 334 -21.72 1.01 -15.71
N TRP A 335 -21.38 0.54 -14.51
CA TRP A 335 -20.28 -0.36 -14.24
C TRP A 335 -20.51 -1.15 -12.94
N LYS A 336 -19.91 -2.34 -12.86
CA LYS A 336 -19.85 -3.19 -11.67
C LYS A 336 -18.40 -3.55 -11.38
N PHE A 337 -18.03 -3.53 -10.11
CA PHE A 337 -16.69 -3.87 -9.64
C PHE A 337 -16.78 -4.99 -8.62
N SER A 338 -16.03 -6.06 -8.82
CA SER A 338 -16.05 -7.22 -7.94
C SER A 338 -14.68 -7.85 -7.83
N GLY A 339 -14.44 -8.57 -6.75
CA GLY A 339 -13.26 -9.39 -6.62
C GLY A 339 -13.17 -10.03 -5.25
N ASP A 340 -12.38 -11.09 -5.17
CA ASP A 340 -11.95 -11.67 -3.92
C ASP A 340 -10.43 -11.51 -3.77
N SER A 341 -10.00 -11.29 -2.53
CA SER A 341 -8.60 -11.05 -2.21
C SER A 341 -8.20 -11.83 -0.97
N ASN A 342 -7.06 -12.48 -1.09
CA ASN A 342 -6.25 -13.05 -0.02
C ASN A 342 -4.97 -12.23 0.11
N LEU A 343 -4.46 -12.07 1.33
CA LEU A 343 -3.22 -11.36 1.59
C LEU A 343 -2.18 -12.34 2.14
N LYS A 344 -1.12 -12.59 1.36
CA LYS A 344 0.05 -13.35 1.81
C LYS A 344 1.09 -12.38 2.34
N SER A 345 1.68 -12.70 3.49
CA SER A 345 2.63 -11.85 4.19
C SER A 345 3.93 -12.59 4.45
N LYS A 346 5.08 -11.94 4.25
CA LYS A 346 6.43 -12.49 4.51
C LYS A 346 7.29 -11.50 5.27
N PHE A 347 7.75 -11.87 6.46
CA PHE A 347 8.64 -11.06 7.29
C PHE A 347 10.11 -11.30 6.92
N TRP A 348 10.81 -10.24 6.52
CA TRP A 348 12.23 -10.25 6.11
C TRP A 348 13.15 -9.65 7.17
N GLY A 349 12.73 -9.62 8.44
CA GLY A 349 13.49 -9.03 9.54
C GLY A 349 13.37 -7.51 9.64
N ARG A 350 13.80 -6.77 8.61
CA ARG A 350 13.77 -5.29 8.59
C ARG A 350 12.60 -4.69 7.83
N SER A 351 11.92 -5.52 7.04
CA SER A 351 10.75 -5.17 6.25
C SER A 351 9.75 -6.31 6.24
N ILE A 352 8.53 -5.99 5.85
CA ILE A 352 7.52 -7.01 5.52
C ILE A 352 7.05 -6.79 4.12
N GLN A 353 6.97 -7.90 3.39
CA GLN A 353 6.34 -7.98 2.10
C GLN A 353 4.90 -8.48 2.21
N LEU A 354 3.99 -7.79 1.54
CA LEU A 354 2.57 -8.09 1.39
C LEU A 354 2.26 -8.37 -0.08
N ASP A 355 1.89 -9.61 -0.36
CA ASP A 355 1.52 -10.09 -1.69
C ASP A 355 0.01 -10.30 -1.75
N PRO A 356 -0.75 -9.35 -2.34
CA PRO A 356 -2.17 -9.56 -2.59
C PRO A 356 -2.38 -10.62 -3.67
N VAL A 357 -3.19 -11.62 -3.37
CA VAL A 357 -3.58 -12.70 -4.29
C VAL A 357 -5.07 -12.57 -4.57
N GLY A 358 -5.42 -12.39 -5.83
CA GLY A 358 -6.79 -12.17 -6.26
C GLY A 358 -6.86 -11.41 -7.57
N ILE A 359 -8.01 -11.48 -8.23
CA ILE A 359 -8.29 -10.74 -9.46
C ILE A 359 -9.44 -9.78 -9.18
N LEU A 360 -9.19 -8.50 -9.39
CA LEU A 360 -10.22 -7.47 -9.43
C LEU A 360 -10.82 -7.44 -10.83
N THR A 361 -12.14 -7.43 -10.92
CA THR A 361 -12.89 -7.43 -12.17
C THR A 361 -13.79 -6.20 -12.20
N LEU A 362 -13.70 -5.44 -13.29
CA LEU A 362 -14.56 -4.31 -13.62
C LEU A 362 -15.33 -4.66 -14.90
N GLU A 363 -16.65 -4.64 -14.84
CA GLU A 363 -17.55 -4.90 -15.96
C GLU A 363 -18.37 -3.64 -16.25
N PHE A 364 -18.40 -3.19 -17.50
CA PHE A 364 -19.26 -2.11 -17.99
C PHE A 364 -20.56 -2.65 -18.57
N ASP A 365 -21.62 -1.84 -18.61
CA ASP A 365 -22.95 -2.24 -19.12
C ASP A 365 -22.95 -2.67 -20.61
N ASP A 366 -21.95 -2.24 -21.38
CA ASP A 366 -21.74 -2.65 -22.77
C ASP A 366 -21.03 -4.01 -22.91
N GLY A 367 -20.73 -4.66 -21.79
CA GLY A 367 -20.08 -5.98 -21.73
C GLY A 367 -18.56 -5.93 -21.80
N GLU A 368 -17.93 -4.74 -21.82
CA GLU A 368 -16.47 -4.65 -21.71
C GLU A 368 -16.03 -4.96 -20.27
N ILE A 369 -15.05 -5.86 -20.15
CA ILE A 369 -14.51 -6.32 -18.87
C ILE A 369 -13.03 -5.96 -18.80
N PHE A 370 -12.59 -5.45 -17.67
CA PHE A 370 -11.18 -5.30 -17.31
C PHE A 370 -10.87 -6.08 -16.03
N GLN A 371 -9.70 -6.71 -16.02
CA GLN A 371 -9.18 -7.52 -14.93
C GLN A 371 -7.74 -7.15 -14.61
N TRP A 372 -7.42 -7.08 -13.33
CA TRP A 372 -6.05 -6.89 -12.85
C TRP A 372 -5.85 -7.44 -11.44
N SER A 373 -4.59 -7.72 -11.10
CA SER A 373 -4.17 -8.02 -9.74
C SER A 373 -3.43 -6.82 -9.14
N LYS A 374 -3.55 -6.65 -7.83
CA LYS A 374 -2.77 -5.65 -7.08
C LYS A 374 -1.28 -6.03 -7.07
N VAL A 375 -0.42 -5.03 -6.87
CA VAL A 375 1.03 -5.21 -6.79
C VAL A 375 1.47 -5.45 -5.33
N THR A 376 2.68 -5.95 -5.18
CA THR A 376 3.29 -6.16 -3.88
C THR A 376 3.47 -4.85 -3.13
N THR A 377 3.24 -4.90 -1.83
CA THR A 377 3.43 -3.81 -0.90
C THR A 377 4.53 -4.19 0.09
N SER A 378 5.53 -3.33 0.29
CA SER A 378 6.55 -3.54 1.32
C SER A 378 6.50 -2.45 2.38
N ILE A 379 6.62 -2.86 3.64
CA ILE A 379 6.66 -1.94 4.77
C ILE A 379 8.05 -2.01 5.38
N TYR A 380 8.75 -0.88 5.34
CA TYR A 380 10.17 -0.77 5.70
C TYR A 380 10.37 -0.07 7.05
N ASN A 381 11.59 -0.17 7.58
CA ASN A 381 12.04 0.50 8.81
C ASN A 381 11.37 0.01 10.11
N LEU A 382 11.08 -1.29 10.20
CA LEU A 382 10.43 -1.88 11.38
C LEU A 382 11.26 -1.75 12.68
N ILE A 383 12.58 -1.68 12.56
CA ILE A 383 13.53 -1.65 13.69
C ILE A 383 14.02 -0.23 13.97
N LEU A 384 14.39 0.53 12.93
CA LEU A 384 15.01 1.84 13.05
C LEU A 384 14.54 2.75 11.91
N GLY A 385 14.09 3.96 12.26
CA GLY A 385 13.63 4.98 11.31
C GLY A 385 12.12 5.21 11.38
N LYS A 386 11.63 6.08 10.50
CA LYS A 386 10.19 6.25 10.29
C LYS A 386 9.73 5.14 9.35
N LEU A 387 8.67 4.45 9.73
CA LEU A 387 8.00 3.55 8.81
C LEU A 387 7.50 4.26 7.57
N TYR A 388 7.59 3.56 6.47
CA TYR A 388 6.89 3.90 5.25
C TYR A 388 6.49 2.63 4.53
N CYS A 389 5.49 2.79 3.67
CA CYS A 389 4.96 1.76 2.80
C CYS A 389 5.38 2.12 1.39
N ASP A 390 5.86 1.14 0.62
CA ASP A 390 6.12 1.30 -0.81
C ASP A 390 5.41 0.19 -1.59
N HIS A 391 5.12 0.48 -2.85
CA HIS A 391 4.42 -0.43 -3.74
C HIS A 391 5.30 -0.66 -4.97
N TYR A 392 5.49 -1.93 -5.34
CA TYR A 392 6.38 -2.29 -6.43
C TYR A 392 5.90 -3.53 -7.17
N GLY A 393 6.34 -3.64 -8.41
CA GLY A 393 5.97 -4.74 -9.31
C GLY A 393 5.23 -4.25 -10.53
N THR A 394 4.68 -5.20 -11.29
CA THR A 394 3.98 -4.91 -12.55
C THR A 394 2.52 -5.30 -12.42
N MET A 395 1.65 -4.30 -12.49
CA MET A 395 0.22 -4.48 -12.68
C MET A 395 -0.09 -4.61 -14.17
N ARG A 396 -0.93 -5.57 -14.52
CA ARG A 396 -1.41 -5.79 -15.89
C ARG A 396 -2.92 -5.68 -15.87
N ILE A 397 -3.44 -4.69 -16.59
CA ILE A 397 -4.86 -4.47 -16.81
C ILE A 397 -5.16 -5.04 -18.20
N GLN A 398 -5.95 -6.10 -18.23
CA GLN A 398 -6.32 -6.82 -19.44
C GLN A 398 -7.84 -6.93 -19.50
N GLY A 399 -8.38 -7.08 -20.70
CA GLY A 399 -9.82 -7.18 -20.88
C GLY A 399 -10.19 -7.99 -22.11
N ASN A 400 -11.47 -7.98 -22.44
CA ASN A 400 -12.02 -8.69 -23.61
C ASN A 400 -12.03 -7.85 -24.91
N HIS A 401 -11.50 -6.62 -24.84
CA HIS A 401 -11.55 -5.64 -25.94
C HIS A 401 -10.14 -5.28 -26.49
N ASN A 402 -9.97 -4.08 -27.05
CA ASN A 402 -8.90 -3.73 -27.98
C ASN A 402 -7.58 -3.31 -27.32
N TYR A 403 -7.61 -2.91 -26.05
CA TYR A 403 -6.46 -2.35 -25.37
C TYR A 403 -6.09 -3.15 -24.12
N SER A 404 -4.80 -3.15 -23.81
CA SER A 404 -4.26 -3.61 -22.54
C SER A 404 -3.33 -2.56 -21.96
N CYS A 405 -3.19 -2.52 -20.65
CA CYS A 405 -2.31 -1.58 -19.97
C CYS A 405 -1.35 -2.33 -19.05
N LYS A 406 -0.07 -1.94 -19.10
CA LYS A 406 0.97 -2.43 -18.20
C LYS A 406 1.48 -1.27 -17.38
N LEU A 407 1.33 -1.34 -16.06
CA LEU A 407 1.79 -0.34 -15.10
C LEU A 407 2.92 -0.95 -14.25
N LYS A 408 4.10 -0.33 -14.27
CA LYS A 408 5.25 -0.65 -13.45
C LYS A 408 5.32 0.33 -12.28
N PHE A 409 5.10 -0.18 -11.08
CA PHE A 409 5.39 0.50 -9.83
C PHE A 409 6.87 0.29 -9.55
N LYS A 410 7.65 1.38 -9.53
CA LYS A 410 9.09 1.30 -9.32
C LYS A 410 9.40 1.16 -7.85
N GLU A 411 10.13 0.11 -7.51
CA GLU A 411 10.72 -0.04 -6.18
C GLU A 411 11.69 1.12 -5.91
N GLN A 412 11.63 1.65 -4.69
CA GLN A 412 12.58 2.65 -4.24
C GLN A 412 14.01 2.09 -4.18
N SER A 413 14.90 2.63 -5.02
CA SER A 413 16.35 2.44 -4.88
C SER A 413 16.91 3.47 -3.90
N ILE A 414 17.99 3.11 -3.19
CA ILE A 414 18.74 4.00 -2.30
C ILE A 414 19.39 5.15 -3.11
N ILE A 415 19.60 4.94 -4.41
CA ILE A 415 20.23 5.88 -5.33
C ILE A 415 19.20 6.79 -6.00
N ASP A 416 18.01 6.28 -6.33
CA ASP A 416 16.94 7.07 -6.94
C ASP A 416 16.22 7.93 -5.88
N ARG A 417 16.37 9.25 -5.99
CA ARG A 417 15.82 10.21 -5.03
C ARG A 417 14.35 10.55 -5.26
N ASN A 418 13.68 9.94 -6.24
CA ASN A 418 12.29 10.23 -6.57
C ASN A 418 11.40 8.99 -6.31
N PRO A 419 10.84 8.83 -5.10
CA PRO A 419 10.08 7.64 -4.70
C PRO A 419 8.69 7.58 -5.36
N HIS A 420 8.01 6.45 -5.17
CA HIS A 420 6.58 6.25 -5.48
C HIS A 420 6.21 6.31 -6.96
N GLN A 421 7.19 6.22 -7.87
CA GLN A 421 6.98 6.37 -9.30
C GLN A 421 6.15 5.21 -9.88
N VAL A 422 5.18 5.58 -10.72
CA VAL A 422 4.45 4.65 -11.58
C VAL A 422 4.69 5.04 -13.02
N GLN A 423 5.08 4.08 -13.86
CA GLN A 423 5.19 4.23 -15.31
C GLN A 423 4.35 3.18 -15.98
N GLY A 424 3.67 3.51 -17.07
CA GLY A 424 2.89 2.54 -17.80
C GLY A 424 2.78 2.80 -19.27
N ILE A 425 2.31 1.78 -19.98
CA ILE A 425 2.05 1.83 -21.41
C ILE A 425 0.67 1.22 -21.67
N VAL A 426 -0.05 1.81 -22.61
CA VAL A 426 -1.26 1.22 -23.21
C VAL A 426 -0.89 0.67 -24.57
N GLN A 427 -1.25 -0.59 -24.82
CA GLN A 427 -0.98 -1.29 -26.07
C GLN A 427 -2.30 -1.69 -26.73
N ASP A 428 -2.37 -1.56 -28.05
CA ASP A 428 -3.45 -2.14 -28.85
C ASP A 428 -3.27 -3.66 -29.07
N ARG A 429 -4.22 -4.30 -29.76
CA ARG A 429 -4.16 -5.74 -30.09
C ARG A 429 -2.91 -6.16 -30.88
N SER A 430 -2.28 -5.23 -31.61
CA SER A 430 -1.04 -5.49 -32.36
C SER A 430 0.22 -5.39 -31.49
N GLY A 431 0.07 -4.96 -30.22
CA GLY A 431 1.17 -4.70 -29.30
C GLY A 431 1.78 -3.31 -29.46
N LYS A 432 1.25 -2.47 -30.35
CA LYS A 432 1.74 -1.10 -30.57
C LYS A 432 1.38 -0.23 -29.36
N ILE A 433 2.35 0.52 -28.86
CA ILE A 433 2.16 1.50 -27.79
C ILE A 433 1.37 2.69 -28.34
N VAL A 434 0.18 2.92 -27.77
CA VAL A 434 -0.72 4.00 -28.18
C VAL A 434 -0.77 5.16 -27.17
N ALA A 435 -0.38 4.91 -25.92
CA ALA A 435 -0.24 5.94 -24.90
C ALA A 435 0.78 5.50 -23.84
N THR A 436 1.45 6.47 -23.23
CA THR A 436 2.35 6.29 -22.10
C THR A 436 1.78 6.99 -20.88
N LEU A 437 1.75 6.29 -19.75
CA LEU A 437 1.31 6.81 -18.46
C LEU A 437 2.52 7.05 -17.55
N PHE A 438 2.48 8.11 -16.75
CA PHE A 438 3.49 8.35 -15.71
C PHE A 438 2.93 9.18 -14.56
N GLY A 439 3.50 9.01 -13.37
CA GLY A 439 3.09 9.75 -12.19
C GLY A 439 3.65 9.14 -10.92
N LYS A 440 2.97 9.43 -9.81
CA LYS A 440 3.23 8.79 -8.52
C LYS A 440 1.94 8.37 -7.86
N TRP A 441 1.93 7.17 -7.28
CA TRP A 441 0.73 6.58 -6.69
C TRP A 441 0.19 7.35 -5.47
N ASP A 442 1.00 8.25 -4.89
CA ASP A 442 0.68 9.10 -3.74
C ASP A 442 0.40 10.57 -4.10
N GLU A 443 0.48 10.96 -5.37
CA GLU A 443 0.30 12.35 -5.81
C GLU A 443 -0.67 12.51 -6.99
N ASN A 444 -0.35 11.93 -8.16
CA ASN A 444 -1.08 12.15 -9.41
C ASN A 444 -0.67 11.16 -10.53
N MET A 445 -1.51 11.04 -11.55
CA MET A 445 -1.26 10.24 -12.74
C MET A 445 -1.55 11.07 -14.00
N HIS A 446 -0.60 11.05 -14.94
CA HIS A 446 -0.69 11.72 -16.24
C HIS A 446 -0.55 10.70 -17.38
N TYR A 447 -0.94 11.11 -18.58
CA TYR A 447 -0.64 10.39 -19.81
C TYR A 447 -0.21 11.33 -20.94
N VAL A 448 0.47 10.74 -21.92
CA VAL A 448 0.78 11.32 -23.21
C VAL A 448 0.42 10.32 -24.31
N ASN A 449 0.03 10.82 -25.48
CA ASN A 449 -0.26 9.97 -26.62
C ASN A 449 1.05 9.40 -27.21
N GLY A 450 1.03 8.13 -27.62
CA GLY A 450 2.19 7.45 -28.19
C GLY A 450 3.24 6.98 -27.18
N ASP A 451 4.41 6.65 -27.71
CA ASP A 451 5.55 6.11 -26.95
C ASP A 451 6.51 7.23 -26.52
N PHE A 452 6.68 7.41 -25.21
CA PHE A 452 7.60 8.40 -24.64
C PHE A 452 9.08 7.99 -24.75
N SER A 453 9.39 6.70 -24.97
CA SER A 453 10.76 6.19 -25.00
C SER A 453 11.53 6.52 -26.28
N SER A 454 10.86 7.01 -27.32
CA SER A 454 11.47 7.40 -28.60
C SER A 454 12.00 8.85 -28.58
N GLY A 455 13.01 9.14 -27.75
CA GLY A 455 13.98 10.22 -27.95
C GLY A 455 13.53 11.69 -27.92
N LYS A 456 12.24 12.02 -27.76
CA LYS A 456 11.73 13.41 -27.66
C LYS A 456 11.54 13.84 -26.20
N GLY A 457 12.61 13.77 -25.42
CA GLY A 457 12.59 13.78 -23.94
C GLY A 457 12.29 15.11 -23.23
N PHE A 458 11.80 16.17 -23.90
CA PHE A 458 11.49 17.44 -23.22
C PHE A 458 10.23 18.16 -23.73
N ASP A 459 9.92 18.11 -25.03
CA ASP A 459 8.71 18.74 -25.58
C ASP A 459 7.41 18.00 -25.19
N SER A 460 7.42 16.67 -25.05
CA SER A 460 6.21 15.88 -24.73
C SER A 460 5.69 16.03 -23.29
N LEU A 461 6.47 16.62 -22.36
CA LEU A 461 5.94 16.97 -21.03
C LEU A 461 4.95 18.14 -21.09
N SER A 462 5.01 18.97 -22.14
CA SER A 462 4.03 20.03 -22.40
C SER A 462 2.68 19.50 -22.90
N GLU A 463 2.65 18.26 -23.41
CA GLU A 463 1.44 17.55 -23.87
C GLU A 463 0.90 16.57 -22.81
N ALA A 464 1.41 16.64 -21.57
CA ALA A 464 0.98 15.76 -20.51
C ALA A 464 -0.43 16.12 -20.01
N HIS A 465 -1.35 15.17 -20.10
CA HIS A 465 -2.73 15.33 -19.65
C HIS A 465 -2.94 14.64 -18.29
N LEU A 466 -3.58 15.35 -17.35
CA LEU A 466 -3.86 14.83 -16.01
C LEU A 466 -5.07 13.88 -16.02
N LEU A 467 -4.89 12.63 -15.56
CA LEU A 467 -5.99 11.68 -15.38
C LEU A 467 -6.55 11.72 -13.96
N TRP A 468 -5.65 11.74 -12.98
CA TRP A 468 -5.99 11.63 -11.57
C TRP A 468 -5.03 12.44 -10.70
N LYS A 469 -5.56 13.01 -9.63
CA LYS A 469 -4.80 13.70 -8.59
C LYS A 469 -5.35 13.32 -7.23
N ARG A 470 -4.46 13.04 -6.28
CA ARG A 470 -4.84 12.71 -4.92
C ARG A 470 -5.58 13.87 -4.24
N SER A 471 -6.63 13.52 -3.51
CA SER A 471 -7.38 14.44 -2.64
C SER A 471 -6.46 15.04 -1.58
N LYS A 472 -6.68 16.30 -1.23
CA LYS A 472 -5.95 16.93 -0.12
C LYS A 472 -6.25 16.17 1.19
N PRO A 473 -5.24 15.98 2.06
CA PRO A 473 -5.47 15.44 3.41
C PRO A 473 -6.53 16.24 4.19
N PRO A 474 -7.21 15.63 5.17
CA PRO A 474 -8.06 16.36 6.10
C PRO A 474 -7.29 17.49 6.80
N LYS A 475 -7.97 18.61 7.08
CA LYS A 475 -7.38 19.76 7.81
C LYS A 475 -6.89 19.36 9.21
N ASP A 476 -7.62 18.46 9.86
CA ASP A 476 -7.29 17.88 11.15
C ASP A 476 -6.94 16.40 10.93
N PRO A 477 -5.66 16.05 10.77
CA PRO A 477 -5.25 14.67 10.55
C PRO A 477 -5.62 13.79 11.75
N THR A 478 -6.19 12.61 11.47
CA THR A 478 -6.36 11.59 12.50
C THR A 478 -5.00 10.98 12.86
N ARG A 479 -4.88 10.38 14.05
CA ARG A 479 -3.67 9.63 14.42
C ARG A 479 -3.32 8.47 13.48
N TYR A 480 -4.32 7.96 12.75
CA TYR A 480 -4.19 6.85 11.81
C TYR A 480 -3.92 7.32 10.37
N ASN A 481 -3.83 8.64 10.15
CA ASN A 481 -3.69 9.26 8.83
C ASN A 481 -4.82 8.90 7.83
N LEU A 482 -6.05 8.72 8.32
CA LEU A 482 -7.21 8.44 7.47
C LEU A 482 -7.49 9.58 6.48
N THR A 483 -7.86 9.24 5.24
CA THR A 483 -8.36 10.20 4.25
C THR A 483 -9.74 10.73 4.64
N ARG A 484 -10.18 11.81 3.99
CA ARG A 484 -11.55 12.34 4.18
C ARG A 484 -12.59 11.26 3.88
N PHE A 485 -12.35 10.41 2.89
CA PHE A 485 -13.22 9.30 2.55
C PHE A 485 -13.19 8.22 3.63
N ALA A 486 -12.00 7.80 4.06
CA ALA A 486 -11.85 6.75 5.07
C ALA A 486 -12.48 7.14 6.43
N ILE A 487 -12.43 8.43 6.79
CA ILE A 487 -13.14 8.94 7.97
C ILE A 487 -14.63 8.62 7.91
N THR A 488 -15.29 8.57 6.75
CA THR A 488 -16.75 8.38 6.65
C THR A 488 -17.22 6.92 6.73
N MET A 489 -16.32 5.95 6.55
CA MET A 489 -16.69 4.54 6.31
C MET A 489 -17.32 3.85 7.53
N ASN A 490 -16.83 4.17 8.72
CA ASN A 490 -17.29 3.56 9.97
C ASN A 490 -18.34 4.42 10.73
N GLU A 491 -18.91 5.42 10.05
CA GLU A 491 -19.97 6.28 10.60
C GLU A 491 -21.31 5.53 10.72
N LEU A 492 -21.96 5.65 11.88
CA LEU A 492 -23.35 5.23 12.07
C LEU A 492 -24.26 6.46 12.02
N ILE A 493 -24.83 6.73 10.84
CA ILE A 493 -25.83 7.80 10.69
C ILE A 493 -27.16 7.40 11.38
N PRO A 494 -27.98 8.36 11.83
CA PRO A 494 -29.27 8.07 12.45
C PRO A 494 -30.14 7.15 11.58
N GLY A 495 -30.69 6.09 12.17
CA GLY A 495 -31.53 5.10 11.49
C GLY A 495 -30.78 4.07 10.63
N LEU A 496 -29.45 4.20 10.43
CA LEU A 496 -28.69 3.17 9.72
C LEU A 496 -28.59 1.89 10.54
N LYS A 497 -28.39 1.99 11.85
CA LYS A 497 -28.24 0.83 12.74
C LYS A 497 -29.40 -0.16 12.61
N ASP A 498 -30.63 0.33 12.46
CA ASP A 498 -31.84 -0.51 12.35
C ASP A 498 -31.94 -1.22 11.00
N LYS A 499 -31.16 -0.79 9.99
CA LYS A 499 -31.08 -1.40 8.66
C LYS A 499 -29.90 -2.35 8.51
N LEU A 500 -28.93 -2.36 9.41
CA LEU A 500 -27.73 -3.18 9.25
C LEU A 500 -27.99 -4.64 9.69
N PRO A 501 -27.34 -5.63 9.04
CA PRO A 501 -27.26 -6.96 9.60
C PRO A 501 -26.44 -6.94 10.91
N PRO A 502 -26.65 -7.92 11.81
CA PRO A 502 -25.84 -8.04 13.04
C PRO A 502 -24.35 -8.26 12.76
N THR A 503 -24.00 -8.65 11.53
CA THR A 503 -22.64 -8.92 11.06
C THR A 503 -21.91 -7.69 10.50
N ASP A 504 -22.54 -6.50 10.42
CA ASP A 504 -21.90 -5.30 9.84
C ASP A 504 -20.72 -4.80 10.69
N SER A 505 -19.56 -4.52 10.07
CA SER A 505 -18.36 -4.02 10.76
C SER A 505 -18.59 -2.76 11.60
N ARG A 506 -19.61 -1.94 11.32
CA ARG A 506 -19.92 -0.77 12.17
C ARG A 506 -20.45 -1.14 13.55
N LEU A 507 -20.98 -2.35 13.70
CA LEU A 507 -21.49 -2.92 14.95
C LEU A 507 -20.41 -3.67 15.75
N ARG A 508 -19.22 -3.85 15.16
CA ARG A 508 -18.09 -4.53 15.77
C ARG A 508 -17.57 -3.76 17.01
N PRO A 509 -17.59 -4.36 18.22
CA PRO A 509 -17.41 -3.62 19.47
C PRO A 509 -15.98 -3.15 19.75
N ASP A 510 -14.96 -3.98 19.48
CA ASP A 510 -13.54 -3.63 19.64
C ASP A 510 -13.15 -2.46 18.72
N GLN A 511 -13.58 -2.52 17.46
CA GLN A 511 -13.36 -1.47 16.47
C GLN A 511 -14.06 -0.15 16.86
N ARG A 512 -15.30 -0.21 17.37
CA ARG A 512 -16.03 0.97 17.83
C ARG A 512 -15.37 1.60 19.06
N CYS A 513 -14.96 0.80 20.04
CA CYS A 513 -14.25 1.28 21.21
C CYS A 513 -12.93 1.96 20.83
N LEU A 514 -12.18 1.40 19.88
CA LEU A 514 -10.95 2.04 19.37
C LEU A 514 -11.26 3.39 18.72
N GLU A 515 -12.31 3.48 17.91
CA GLU A 515 -12.70 4.74 17.25
C GLU A 515 -13.04 5.84 18.26
N ASN A 516 -13.67 5.47 19.38
CA ASN A 516 -13.99 6.38 20.49
C ASN A 516 -12.80 6.68 21.41
N GLY A 517 -11.63 6.05 21.19
CA GLY A 517 -10.48 6.14 22.07
C GLY A 517 -10.71 5.51 23.45
N GLU A 518 -11.51 4.44 23.52
CA GLU A 518 -11.72 3.61 24.72
C GLU A 518 -10.77 2.40 24.62
N TYR A 519 -9.47 2.64 24.75
CA TYR A 519 -8.42 1.68 24.38
C TYR A 519 -8.42 0.42 25.24
N ASP A 520 -8.61 0.56 26.55
CA ASP A 520 -8.61 -0.60 27.45
C ASP A 520 -9.82 -1.51 27.16
N ARG A 521 -11.01 -0.93 26.93
CA ARG A 521 -12.21 -1.68 26.48
C ARG A 521 -12.04 -2.32 25.11
N ALA A 522 -11.45 -1.58 24.17
CA ALA A 522 -11.19 -2.09 22.82
C ALA A 522 -10.27 -3.31 22.85
N ASN A 523 -9.26 -3.31 23.73
CA ASN A 523 -8.36 -4.44 23.89
C ASN A 523 -9.05 -5.67 24.51
N SER A 524 -9.91 -5.46 25.51
CA SER A 524 -10.72 -6.56 26.10
C SER A 524 -11.69 -7.19 25.10
N GLU A 525 -12.42 -6.37 24.34
CA GLU A 525 -13.33 -6.88 23.30
C GLU A 525 -12.57 -7.57 22.16
N LYS A 526 -11.39 -7.05 21.79
CA LYS A 526 -10.54 -7.67 20.77
C LYS A 526 -10.14 -9.09 21.18
N LEU A 527 -9.64 -9.27 22.41
CA LEU A 527 -9.29 -10.59 22.93
C LEU A 527 -10.48 -11.55 22.93
N ARG A 528 -11.67 -11.08 23.35
CA ARG A 528 -12.90 -11.87 23.35
C ARG A 528 -13.31 -12.33 21.94
N LEU A 529 -13.23 -11.43 20.96
CA LEU A 529 -13.58 -11.74 19.57
C LEU A 529 -12.53 -12.63 18.89
N GLU A 530 -11.25 -12.46 19.21
CA GLU A 530 -10.17 -13.33 18.72
C GLU A 530 -10.32 -14.76 19.25
N GLU A 531 -10.64 -14.93 20.54
CA GLU A 531 -10.92 -16.25 21.13
C GLU A 531 -12.08 -16.95 20.41
N ARG A 532 -13.14 -16.20 20.10
CA ARG A 532 -14.24 -16.69 19.27
C ARG A 532 -13.80 -17.05 17.85
N GLN A 533 -12.92 -16.25 17.26
CA GLN A 533 -12.36 -16.50 15.93
C GLN A 533 -11.48 -17.75 15.88
N ARG A 534 -10.86 -18.20 16.99
CA ARG A 534 -10.12 -19.48 17.02
C ARG A 534 -11.02 -20.66 16.68
N GLN A 535 -12.29 -20.60 17.07
CA GLN A 535 -13.29 -21.62 16.71
C GLN A 535 -13.70 -21.56 15.22
N ALA A 536 -13.36 -20.48 14.50
CA ALA A 536 -13.74 -20.33 13.10
C ALA A 536 -13.04 -21.33 12.17
N ARG A 537 -11.86 -21.86 12.52
CA ARG A 537 -11.26 -23.01 11.81
C ARG A 537 -12.16 -24.24 11.90
N LYS A 538 -12.55 -24.61 13.12
CA LYS A 538 -13.47 -25.72 13.39
C LYS A 538 -14.82 -25.50 12.67
N MET A 539 -15.33 -24.26 12.62
CA MET A 539 -16.54 -23.92 11.84
C MET A 539 -16.34 -24.09 10.33
N GLN A 540 -15.20 -23.66 9.79
CA GLN A 540 -14.87 -23.79 8.38
C GLN A 540 -14.73 -25.27 7.97
N GLU A 541 -14.06 -26.08 8.78
CA GLU A 541 -13.91 -27.54 8.59
C GLU A 541 -15.25 -28.27 8.67
N ARG A 542 -16.18 -27.80 9.51
CA ARG A 542 -17.56 -28.30 9.59
C ARG A 542 -18.45 -27.89 8.42
N GLY A 543 -17.89 -27.26 7.38
CA GLY A 543 -18.57 -26.92 6.14
C GLY A 543 -19.25 -25.55 6.15
N TRP A 544 -18.66 -24.56 6.84
CA TRP A 544 -19.08 -23.16 6.74
C TRP A 544 -19.24 -22.73 5.28
N LYS A 545 -20.31 -21.98 4.99
CA LYS A 545 -20.51 -21.35 3.70
C LYS A 545 -20.81 -19.87 3.90
N PRO A 546 -20.15 -18.98 3.13
CA PRO A 546 -20.55 -17.57 3.09
C PRO A 546 -22.01 -17.42 2.68
N GLN A 547 -22.66 -16.38 3.19
CA GLN A 547 -24.09 -16.19 3.03
C GLN A 547 -24.43 -15.49 1.70
N TRP A 548 -23.55 -14.61 1.24
CA TRP A 548 -23.87 -13.67 0.14
C TRP A 548 -22.95 -13.81 -1.07
N PHE A 549 -21.94 -14.70 -0.97
CA PHE A 549 -21.03 -15.03 -2.05
C PHE A 549 -20.96 -16.54 -2.24
N ALA A 550 -20.64 -16.98 -3.45
CA ALA A 550 -20.39 -18.39 -3.75
C ALA A 550 -19.20 -18.55 -4.69
N LYS A 551 -18.67 -19.76 -4.81
CA LYS A 551 -17.74 -20.11 -5.89
C LYS A 551 -18.51 -20.67 -7.07
N GLU A 552 -18.11 -20.32 -8.29
CA GLU A 552 -18.63 -20.98 -9.48
C GLU A 552 -18.15 -22.45 -9.56
N LYS A 553 -18.88 -23.31 -10.26
CA LYS A 553 -18.48 -24.71 -10.43
C LYS A 553 -17.17 -24.80 -11.22
N GLY A 554 -16.09 -25.22 -10.56
CA GLY A 554 -14.76 -25.32 -11.16
C GLY A 554 -13.94 -24.03 -11.14
N GLY A 555 -14.46 -22.95 -10.53
CA GLY A 555 -13.73 -21.72 -10.27
C GLY A 555 -13.31 -21.61 -8.80
N ASP A 556 -12.21 -20.91 -8.55
CA ASP A 556 -11.71 -20.64 -7.20
C ASP A 556 -12.13 -19.28 -6.64
N SER A 557 -12.65 -18.38 -7.48
CA SER A 557 -13.07 -17.03 -7.12
C SER A 557 -14.48 -16.97 -6.54
N TYR A 558 -14.70 -16.01 -5.66
CA TYR A 558 -16.02 -15.77 -5.07
C TYR A 558 -16.77 -14.68 -5.85
N HIS A 559 -18.03 -14.93 -6.15
CA HIS A 559 -18.94 -13.99 -6.82
C HIS A 559 -20.15 -13.73 -5.94
N TYR A 560 -20.66 -12.50 -5.99
CA TYR A 560 -21.85 -12.10 -5.26
C TYR A 560 -23.09 -12.77 -5.86
N ILE A 561 -23.88 -13.46 -5.03
CA ILE A 561 -25.04 -14.24 -5.50
C ILE A 561 -26.37 -13.49 -5.39
N GLY A 562 -26.36 -12.24 -4.95
CA GLY A 562 -27.58 -11.47 -4.68
C GLY A 562 -28.18 -11.77 -3.31
N GLY A 563 -29.33 -11.16 -3.02
CA GLY A 563 -30.10 -11.41 -1.80
C GLY A 563 -29.78 -10.46 -0.63
N TYR A 564 -28.59 -9.86 -0.58
CA TYR A 564 -28.22 -8.98 0.53
C TYR A 564 -29.09 -7.72 0.56
N TRP A 565 -29.14 -6.99 -0.57
CA TRP A 565 -29.91 -5.76 -0.67
C TRP A 565 -31.42 -6.02 -0.52
N GLU A 566 -31.91 -7.15 -1.01
CA GLU A 566 -33.31 -7.58 -0.87
C GLU A 566 -33.67 -7.94 0.58
N ALA A 567 -32.73 -8.55 1.33
CA ALA A 567 -32.87 -8.79 2.76
C ALA A 567 -32.84 -7.48 3.56
N ARG A 568 -31.94 -6.57 3.17
CA ARG A 568 -31.81 -5.23 3.74
C ARG A 568 -33.07 -4.39 3.61
N GLU A 569 -33.66 -4.36 2.42
CA GLU A 569 -34.92 -3.65 2.16
C GLU A 569 -36.08 -4.16 3.04
N LYS A 570 -36.06 -5.45 3.38
CA LYS A 570 -37.09 -6.10 4.21
C LYS A 570 -36.76 -6.11 5.71
N GLY A 571 -35.54 -5.70 6.10
CA GLY A 571 -35.05 -5.80 7.48
C GLY A 571 -34.95 -7.23 8.01
N LYS A 572 -34.70 -8.21 7.13
CA LYS A 572 -34.72 -9.65 7.46
C LYS A 572 -33.31 -10.22 7.58
N TRP A 573 -32.87 -10.41 8.81
CA TRP A 573 -31.50 -10.86 9.14
C TRP A 573 -31.46 -12.20 9.86
N GLU A 574 -32.54 -12.97 9.83
CA GLU A 574 -32.67 -14.24 10.57
C GLU A 574 -31.64 -15.29 10.14
N ALA A 575 -31.13 -15.19 8.90
CA ALA A 575 -30.06 -16.03 8.38
C ALA A 575 -28.65 -15.56 8.79
N CYS A 576 -28.50 -14.33 9.29
CA CYS A 576 -27.21 -13.79 9.69
C CYS A 576 -26.84 -14.30 11.09
N PRO A 577 -25.65 -14.90 11.26
CA PRO A 577 -25.19 -15.35 12.56
C PRO A 577 -24.83 -14.16 13.45
N ASP A 578 -25.06 -14.30 14.75
CA ASP A 578 -24.52 -13.35 15.73
C ASP A 578 -23.03 -13.64 15.93
N ILE A 579 -22.16 -12.94 15.22
CA ILE A 579 -20.70 -13.12 15.28
C ILE A 579 -20.00 -12.24 16.33
N PHE A 580 -20.70 -11.24 16.88
CA PHE A 580 -20.12 -10.32 17.86
C PHE A 580 -20.57 -10.60 19.29
N GLY A 581 -21.69 -11.29 19.51
CA GLY A 581 -22.20 -11.63 20.84
C GLY A 581 -21.32 -12.58 21.65
N HIS A 582 -21.77 -12.89 22.87
CA HIS A 582 -21.11 -13.84 23.76
C HIS A 582 -21.41 -15.28 23.34
N ILE A 583 -20.40 -16.16 23.42
CA ILE A 583 -20.60 -17.60 23.28
C ILE A 583 -21.31 -18.09 24.56
N PRO A 584 -22.48 -18.75 24.48
CA PRO A 584 -23.10 -19.36 25.65
C PRO A 584 -22.14 -20.40 26.26
N CYS A 585 -22.03 -20.45 27.59
CA CYS A 585 -21.16 -21.43 28.29
C CYS A 585 -21.42 -22.88 27.87
N ASP A 586 -22.62 -23.20 27.37
CA ASP A 586 -22.99 -24.55 26.94
C ASP A 586 -22.41 -24.94 25.56
N GLN A 587 -21.73 -24.03 24.87
CA GLN A 587 -21.05 -24.23 23.58
C GLN A 587 -19.52 -24.05 23.64
N MET A 588 -18.99 -23.70 24.81
CA MET A 588 -17.56 -23.77 25.14
C MET A 588 -17.24 -25.18 25.62
#